data_AF-A0A0G1BBJ8-F1
#
_entry.id   AF-A0A0G1BBJ8-F1
#
_cell.length_a   1.000
_cell.length_b   1.000
_cell.length_c   1.000
_cell.angle_alpha   90.00
_cell.angle_beta   90.00
_cell.angle_gamma   90.00
#
_symmetry.space_group_name_H-M   'P 1'
#
loop_
_entity.id
_entity.type
_entity.pdbx_description
1 polymer ?
#
loop_
_entity_poly.entity_id
_entity_poly.type
_entity_poly.pdbx_seq_one_letter_code
_entity_poly.pdbx_strand_id
1 'polypeptide(L)'
;MIDTGRRKKNWVQFSELFGKNEEPRENPTEQRENAEMVRMALKELPEAEQEAVTLCYINDLSYSEIAQLIGKNEEAVRQAVSRALKRLREYFMKNNLL
;
A
#
# COMPACT_ATOMS: atom_id res chain seq x y z
N MET A 1 30.79 -7.86 -2.10
CA MET A 1 30.22 -6.53 -2.38
C MET A 1 28.82 -6.75 -2.91
N ILE A 2 27.81 -6.30 -2.18
CA ILE A 2 26.42 -6.77 -2.34
C ILE A 2 25.75 -5.93 -3.44
N ASP A 3 25.18 -6.63 -4.41
CA ASP A 3 24.53 -6.14 -5.62
C ASP A 3 23.51 -5.04 -5.31
N THR A 4 23.78 -3.82 -5.78
CA THR A 4 22.93 -2.65 -5.56
C THR A 4 22.13 -2.34 -6.83
N GLY A 5 21.52 -3.36 -7.45
CA GLY A 5 21.13 -3.30 -8.86
C GLY A 5 19.65 -3.40 -9.23
N ARG A 6 18.68 -3.49 -8.30
CA ARG A 6 17.25 -3.65 -8.68
C ARG A 6 16.30 -2.67 -7.99
N ARG A 7 16.70 -1.39 -7.94
CA ARG A 7 15.92 -0.30 -7.36
C ARG A 7 14.88 0.25 -8.36
N LYS A 8 13.68 0.58 -7.86
CA LYS A 8 12.61 1.42 -8.47
C LYS A 8 11.45 0.79 -9.27
N LYS A 9 11.42 -0.50 -9.62
CA LYS A 9 10.33 -1.02 -10.49
C LYS A 9 8.91 -0.93 -9.87
N ASN A 10 8.77 -1.06 -8.54
CA ASN A 10 7.45 -1.05 -7.89
C ASN A 10 6.87 0.36 -7.64
N TRP A 11 7.71 1.39 -7.48
CA TRP A 11 7.25 2.77 -7.26
C TRP A 11 6.49 3.32 -8.47
N VAL A 12 6.97 2.99 -9.67
CA VAL A 12 6.33 3.39 -10.94
C VAL A 12 4.95 2.72 -11.06
N GLN A 13 4.87 1.43 -10.76
CA GLN A 13 3.61 0.69 -10.88
C GLN A 13 2.55 1.15 -9.86
N PHE A 14 2.92 1.50 -8.62
CA PHE A 14 1.96 2.05 -7.66
C PHE A 14 1.38 3.41 -8.11
N SER A 15 2.23 4.29 -8.64
CA SER A 15 1.79 5.60 -9.14
C SER A 15 0.84 5.50 -10.34
N GLU A 16 0.97 4.44 -11.15
CA GLU A 16 0.03 4.13 -12.23
C GLU A 16 -1.30 3.53 -11.71
N LEU A 17 -1.24 2.78 -10.61
CA LEU A 17 -2.40 2.10 -10.02
C LEU A 17 -3.32 3.06 -9.25
N PHE A 18 -2.79 4.10 -8.61
CA PHE A 18 -3.52 5.11 -7.83
C PHE A 18 -3.44 6.48 -8.49
N GLY A 19 -3.71 6.52 -9.80
CA GLY A 19 -3.56 7.69 -10.68
C GLY A 19 -3.72 9.05 -10.01
N LYS A 20 -2.77 9.94 -10.30
CA LYS A 20 -2.70 11.38 -9.96
C LYS A 20 -3.94 11.93 -9.24
N ASN A 21 -3.77 12.22 -7.94
CA ASN A 21 -4.49 13.23 -7.15
C ASN A 21 -5.84 13.64 -7.75
N GLU A 22 -6.89 12.88 -7.44
CA GLU A 22 -8.20 13.53 -7.35
C GLU A 22 -8.09 14.58 -6.25
N GLU A 23 -8.22 15.85 -6.64
CA GLU A 23 -8.17 16.95 -5.67
C GLU A 23 -9.18 16.69 -4.55
N PRO A 24 -8.80 16.87 -3.26
CA PRO A 24 -9.74 16.69 -2.17
C PRO A 24 -10.96 17.58 -2.42
N ARG A 25 -12.11 16.98 -2.71
CA ARG A 25 -13.38 17.71 -2.68
C ARG A 25 -13.53 18.25 -1.26
N GLU A 26 -13.69 19.56 -1.11
CA GLU A 26 -13.56 20.33 0.14
C GLU A 26 -14.69 20.06 1.17
N ASN A 27 -15.28 18.86 1.19
CA ASN A 27 -16.34 18.49 2.11
C ASN A 27 -15.77 17.66 3.30
N PRO A 28 -15.75 18.20 4.53
CA PRO A 28 -15.24 17.49 5.71
C PRO A 28 -15.95 16.16 6.00
N THR A 29 -17.21 16.03 5.58
CA THR A 29 -18.00 14.80 5.74
C THR A 29 -17.49 13.70 4.81
N GLU A 30 -17.31 14.01 3.53
CA GLU A 30 -16.76 13.07 2.53
C GLU A 30 -15.35 12.61 2.92
N GLN A 31 -14.53 13.51 3.49
CA GLN A 31 -13.18 13.13 3.96
C GLN A 31 -13.22 12.12 5.11
N ARG A 32 -14.16 12.27 6.06
CA ARG A 32 -14.31 11.33 7.17
C ARG A 32 -14.78 9.97 6.67
N GLU A 33 -15.77 9.95 5.78
CA GLU A 33 -16.29 8.72 5.17
C GLU A 33 -15.18 8.01 4.38
N ASN A 34 -14.41 8.73 3.56
CA ASN A 34 -13.28 8.17 2.82
C ASN A 34 -12.21 7.59 3.77
N ALA A 35 -11.87 8.31 4.85
CA ALA A 35 -10.89 7.84 5.83
C ALA A 35 -11.37 6.59 6.60
N GLU A 36 -12.65 6.52 6.96
CA GLU A 36 -13.25 5.33 7.57
C GLU A 36 -13.20 4.13 6.62
N MET A 37 -13.47 4.34 5.33
CA MET A 37 -13.45 3.28 4.33
C MET A 37 -12.05 2.74 4.07
N VAL A 38 -11.04 3.63 3.99
CA VAL A 38 -9.63 3.20 3.92
C VAL A 38 -9.25 2.38 5.15
N ARG A 39 -9.69 2.81 6.35
CA ARG A 39 -9.45 2.05 7.59
C ARG A 39 -10.12 0.68 7.57
N MET A 40 -11.34 0.57 7.06
CA MET A 40 -12.03 -0.72 6.92
C MET A 40 -11.33 -1.62 5.91
N ALA A 41 -10.94 -1.09 4.75
CA ALA A 41 -10.21 -1.84 3.73
C ALA A 41 -8.88 -2.40 4.25
N LEU A 42 -8.14 -1.61 5.05
CA LEU A 42 -6.90 -2.06 5.69
C LEU A 42 -7.13 -3.18 6.71
N LYS A 43 -8.26 -3.20 7.41
CA LYS A 43 -8.61 -4.27 8.38
C LYS A 43 -8.96 -5.60 7.72
N GLU A 44 -9.38 -5.59 6.46
CA GLU A 44 -9.65 -6.81 5.69
C GLU A 44 -8.37 -7.47 5.15
N LEU A 45 -7.22 -6.81 5.28
CA LEU A 45 -5.95 -7.38 4.87
C LEU A 45 -5.45 -8.41 5.90
N PRO A 46 -4.82 -9.50 5.45
CA PRO A 46 -4.01 -10.33 6.34
C PRO A 46 -2.94 -9.49 7.04
N GLU A 47 -2.66 -9.80 8.31
CA GLU A 47 -1.75 -9.02 9.17
C GLU A 47 -0.40 -8.71 8.51
N ALA A 48 0.22 -9.70 7.88
CA ALA A 48 1.50 -9.54 7.18
C ALA A 48 1.42 -8.61 5.95
N GLU A 49 0.27 -8.56 5.27
CA GLU A 49 0.03 -7.66 4.14
C GLU A 49 -0.24 -6.23 4.63
N GLN A 50 -1.03 -6.10 5.70
CA GLN A 50 -1.34 -4.83 6.36
C GLN A 50 -0.08 -4.17 6.94
N GLU A 51 0.75 -4.93 7.64
CA GLU A 51 2.01 -4.47 8.21
C GLU A 51 2.96 -3.98 7.11
N ALA A 52 3.17 -4.77 6.07
CA ALA A 52 4.07 -4.42 4.97
C ALA A 52 3.61 -3.17 4.20
N VAL A 53 2.30 -3.02 3.92
CA VAL A 53 1.78 -1.85 3.21
C VAL A 53 1.81 -0.61 4.11
N THR A 54 1.55 -0.75 5.41
CA THR A 54 1.64 0.35 6.38
C THR A 54 3.06 0.90 6.45
N LEU A 55 4.05 0.03 6.66
CA LEU A 55 5.45 0.43 6.74
C LEU A 55 5.93 1.07 5.43
N CYS A 56 5.44 0.59 4.28
CA CYS A 56 5.82 1.13 2.98
C CYS A 56 5.22 2.53 2.71
N TYR A 57 3.94 2.76 3.03
CA TYR A 57 3.24 3.98 2.60
C TYR A 57 3.02 5.01 3.70
N ILE A 58 2.98 4.58 4.96
CA ILE A 58 2.81 5.48 6.11
C ILE A 58 4.18 5.84 6.69
N ASN A 59 5.09 4.87 6.79
CA ASN A 59 6.43 5.09 7.34
C ASN A 59 7.50 5.37 6.27
N ASP A 60 7.13 5.37 4.98
CA ASP A 60 8.01 5.63 3.83
C ASP A 60 9.29 4.76 3.82
N LEU A 61 9.19 3.54 4.34
CA LEU A 61 10.31 2.59 4.38
C LEU A 61 10.45 1.84 3.06
N SER A 62 11.70 1.65 2.62
CA SER A 62 12.01 0.78 1.50
C SER A 62 11.77 -0.70 1.84
N TYR A 63 11.56 -1.55 0.83
CA TYR A 63 11.37 -2.98 1.06
C TYR A 63 12.54 -3.64 1.79
N SER A 64 13.77 -3.17 1.59
CA SER A 64 14.94 -3.67 2.29
C SER A 64 14.95 -3.29 3.77
N GLU A 65 14.52 -2.06 4.12
CA GLU A 65 14.40 -1.63 5.51
C GLU A 65 13.28 -2.38 6.23
N ILE A 66 12.14 -2.56 5.55
CA ILE A 66 11.04 -3.37 6.07
C ILE A 66 11.48 -4.80 6.29
N ALA A 67 12.18 -5.41 5.32
CA ALA A 67 12.67 -6.78 5.41
C ALA A 67 13.57 -6.98 6.64
N GLN A 68 14.49 -6.04 6.88
CA GLN A 68 15.34 -6.03 8.08
C GLN A 68 14.51 -5.84 9.36
N LEU A 69 13.54 -4.93 9.34
CA LEU A 69 12.69 -4.62 10.49
C LEU A 69 11.84 -5.81 10.93
N ILE A 70 11.22 -6.53 9.99
CA ILE A 70 10.27 -7.63 10.28
C ILE A 70 10.92 -9.03 10.18
N GLY A 71 12.24 -9.11 10.00
CA GLY A 71 12.98 -10.37 9.92
C GLY A 71 12.62 -11.25 8.71
N LYS A 72 12.26 -10.64 7.58
CA LYS A 72 11.93 -11.33 6.32
C LYS A 72 12.92 -10.96 5.22
N ASN A 73 12.80 -11.60 4.06
CA ASN A 73 13.55 -11.17 2.88
C ASN A 73 12.75 -10.13 2.08
N GLU A 74 13.46 -9.32 1.28
CA GLU A 74 12.87 -8.23 0.50
C GLU A 74 11.81 -8.69 -0.51
N GLU A 75 11.96 -9.90 -1.08
CA GLU A 75 10.98 -10.47 -2.01
C GLU A 75 9.66 -10.81 -1.32
N ALA A 76 9.70 -11.33 -0.09
CA ALA A 76 8.52 -11.58 0.71
C ALA A 76 7.77 -10.28 1.04
N VAL A 77 8.50 -9.20 1.35
CA VAL A 77 7.91 -7.86 1.56
C VAL A 77 7.25 -7.35 0.28
N ARG A 78 7.94 -7.45 -0.86
CA ARG A 78 7.42 -7.05 -2.17
C ARG A 78 6.12 -7.75 -2.51
N GLN A 79 6.05 -9.07 -2.28
CA GLN A 79 4.85 -9.87 -2.50
C GLN A 79 3.72 -9.49 -1.54
N ALA A 80 4.02 -9.27 -0.26
CA ALA A 80 3.04 -8.83 0.72
C ALA A 80 2.41 -7.48 0.33
N VAL A 81 3.23 -6.50 -0.04
CA VAL A 81 2.76 -5.19 -0.52
C VAL A 81 1.93 -5.35 -1.80
N SER A 82 2.41 -6.13 -2.78
CA SER A 82 1.66 -6.34 -4.03
C SER A 82 0.28 -6.97 -3.79
N ARG A 83 0.18 -7.94 -2.88
CA ARG A 83 -1.08 -8.61 -2.53
C ARG A 83 -2.01 -7.65 -1.78
N ALA A 84 -1.47 -6.88 -0.82
CA ALA A 84 -2.21 -5.84 -0.12
C ALA A 84 -2.90 -4.88 -1.09
N LEU A 85 -2.14 -4.32 -2.04
CA LEU A 85 -2.67 -3.37 -3.02
C LEU A 85 -3.74 -3.97 -3.94
N LYS A 86 -3.55 -5.23 -4.35
CA LYS A 86 -4.55 -5.95 -5.15
C LYS A 86 -5.86 -6.12 -4.37
N ARG A 87 -5.78 -6.53 -3.10
CA ARG A 87 -6.97 -6.69 -2.24
C ARG A 87 -7.65 -5.36 -1.95
N LEU A 88 -6.89 -4.30 -1.68
CA LEU A 88 -7.45 -2.96 -1.48
C LEU A 88 -8.22 -2.49 -2.72
N ARG A 89 -7.65 -2.68 -3.92
CA ARG A 89 -8.35 -2.39 -5.17
C ARG A 89 -9.65 -3.18 -5.30
N GLU A 90 -9.60 -4.49 -5.08
CA GLU A 90 -10.78 -5.35 -5.13
C GLU A 90 -11.86 -4.93 -4.11
N TYR A 91 -11.44 -4.52 -2.91
CA TYR A 91 -12.32 -3.99 -1.87
C TYR A 91 -13.04 -2.71 -2.34
N PHE A 92 -12.30 -1.73 -2.87
CA PHE A 92 -12.90 -0.49 -3.33
C PHE A 92 -13.80 -0.68 -4.56
N MET A 93 -13.43 -1.54 -5.51
CA MET A 93 -14.29 -1.87 -6.66
C MET A 93 -15.59 -2.56 -6.22
N LYS A 94 -15.53 -3.49 -5.27
CA LYS A 94 -16.73 -4.18 -4.75
C LYS A 94 -17.68 -3.24 -4.02
N ASN A 95 -17.15 -2.21 -3.36
CA ASN A 95 -17.93 -1.22 -2.64
C ASN A 95 -18.31 0.00 -3.50
N ASN A 96 -18.12 -0.05 -4.83
CA ASN A 96 -18.45 1.02 -5.79
C ASN A 96 -17.70 2.34 -5.55
N LEU A 97 -16.45 2.27 -5.11
CA LEU A 97 -15.60 3.43 -4.76
C LEU A 97 -14.48 3.70 -5.76
N LEU A 98 -14.36 2.84 -6.76
CA LEU A 98 -13.53 2.93 -7.96
C LEU A 98 -14.36 2.42 -9.14
#